data_AF-A0A6I9YNT1-F1
#
_entry.id   AF-A0A6I9YNT1-F1
#
_cell.length_a   1.000
_cell.length_b   1.000
_cell.length_c   1.000
_cell.angle_alpha   90.00
_cell.angle_beta   90.00
_cell.angle_gamma   90.00
#
_symmetry.space_group_name_H-M   'P 1'
#
loop_
_entity.id
_entity.type
_entity.pdbx_description
1 polymer ?
#
loop_
_entity_poly.entity_id
_entity_poly.type
_entity_poly.pdbx_seq_one_letter_code
_entity_poly.pdbx_strand_id
1 'polypeptide(L)'
;SGEACCLGELLQRSEVVFHLYHQPLNSAPREAPKDCLLGTVRVPTRDLLIRRSGLRGWYPVILPEDLLASQRADVTQSIVGGLEISVAFVLPADRERVLETATHVGWDWKDTYSEDPWEDSESEERTPSTSLRVTISTPRLWLPLQSMLLAGEAHLNKSVYFYLRYKLYDQEATWSSLRRPKLTEGDTRGMVIFKKPNRTDLQSSPTLLWYFREEKLELQVWRAYGKDGDAERPLDTDRLIGSAYVDLAPLAESSRKKKTVSGVFPLFRRNAANLGGAALRIHIAVTPAGP
;
A
#
# COMPACT_ATOMS: atom_id res chain seq x y z
N SER A 1 6.12 -14.46 33.79
CA SER A 1 4.91 -15.27 33.84
C SER A 1 5.01 -16.29 32.73
N GLY A 2 5.00 -17.59 33.06
CA GLY A 2 5.33 -18.69 32.13
C GLY A 2 4.09 -19.35 31.52
N GLU A 3 3.18 -18.56 30.94
CA GLU A 3 2.06 -19.11 30.18
C GLU A 3 2.58 -19.64 28.84
N ALA A 4 2.30 -20.91 28.55
CA ALA A 4 2.60 -21.50 27.25
C ALA A 4 1.66 -20.90 26.22
N CYS A 5 2.19 -20.13 25.27
CA CYS A 5 1.45 -19.55 24.15
C CYS A 5 1.67 -20.39 22.89
N CYS A 6 0.63 -20.58 22.10
CA CYS A 6 0.75 -21.24 20.80
C CYS A 6 1.33 -20.27 19.76
N LEU A 7 1.87 -20.81 18.66
CA LEU A 7 2.45 -19.98 17.60
C LEU A 7 1.40 -19.04 16.96
N GLY A 8 0.13 -19.46 16.86
CA GLY A 8 -0.96 -18.60 16.39
C GLY A 8 -1.14 -17.35 17.24
N GLU A 9 -1.23 -17.52 18.56
CA GLU A 9 -1.33 -16.42 19.52
C GLU A 9 -0.11 -15.49 19.46
N LEU A 10 1.10 -16.06 19.34
CA LEU A 10 2.33 -15.29 19.18
C LEU A 10 2.30 -14.45 17.90
N LEU A 11 1.97 -15.04 16.76
CA LEU A 11 1.91 -14.33 15.48
C LEU A 11 0.83 -13.23 15.49
N GLN A 12 -0.29 -13.43 16.18
CA GLN A 12 -1.34 -12.41 16.30
C GLN A 12 -0.86 -11.16 17.05
N ARG A 13 -0.05 -11.32 18.10
CA ARG A 13 0.39 -10.22 18.98
C ARG A 13 1.75 -9.63 18.60
N SER A 14 2.52 -10.32 17.78
CA SER A 14 3.90 -9.94 17.46
C SER A 14 4.00 -9.11 16.18
N GLU A 15 5.21 -8.59 15.96
CA GLU A 15 5.62 -7.92 14.75
C GLU A 15 7.10 -8.23 14.47
N VAL A 16 7.48 -8.21 13.20
CA VAL A 16 8.88 -8.25 12.79
C VAL A 16 9.40 -6.81 12.70
N VAL A 17 10.51 -6.54 13.37
CA VAL A 17 11.14 -5.21 13.41
C VAL A 17 12.46 -5.26 12.65
N PHE A 18 12.60 -4.40 11.63
CA PHE A 18 13.83 -4.21 10.88
C PHE A 18 14.43 -2.86 11.23
N HIS A 19 15.72 -2.84 11.57
CA HIS A 19 16.49 -1.62 11.80
C HIS A 19 17.48 -1.43 10.65
N LEU A 20 17.43 -0.27 9.99
CA LEU A 20 18.32 0.06 8.89
C LEU A 20 19.46 0.92 9.44
N TYR A 21 20.69 0.46 9.31
CA TYR A 21 21.87 1.20 9.74
C TYR A 21 22.71 1.64 8.55
N HIS A 22 23.25 2.86 8.64
CA HIS A 22 24.35 3.30 7.79
C HIS A 22 25.67 2.99 8.48
N GLN A 23 26.50 2.20 7.81
CA GLN A 23 27.88 1.95 8.22
C GLN A 23 28.80 2.95 7.50
N PRO A 24 29.43 3.90 8.22
CA PRO A 24 30.36 4.84 7.60
C PRO A 24 31.64 4.10 7.19
N LEU A 25 31.99 4.14 5.90
CA LEU A 25 33.17 3.45 5.36
C LEU A 25 34.51 4.06 5.83
N ASN A 26 34.50 5.32 6.27
CA ASN A 26 35.69 6.10 6.64
C ASN A 26 35.50 6.78 8.00
N SER A 27 35.70 6.04 9.10
CA SER A 27 35.97 6.70 10.39
C SER A 27 37.48 6.89 10.51
N ALA A 28 37.91 8.14 10.75
CA ALA A 28 39.29 8.40 11.15
C ALA A 28 39.62 7.57 12.41
N PRO A 29 40.87 7.12 12.61
CA PRO A 29 41.23 6.06 13.58
C PRO A 29 41.11 6.45 15.07
N ARG A 30 40.34 7.49 15.41
CA ARG A 30 40.21 8.01 16.79
C ARG A 30 38.86 7.73 17.45
N GLU A 31 37.83 7.33 16.72
CA GLU A 31 36.54 6.94 17.30
C GLU A 31 36.01 5.70 16.58
N ALA A 32 35.55 4.69 17.33
CA ALA A 32 34.93 3.51 16.74
C ALA A 32 33.73 3.96 15.88
N PRO A 33 33.60 3.50 14.62
CA PRO A 33 32.47 3.87 13.78
C PRO A 33 31.18 3.44 14.47
N LYS A 34 30.40 4.41 14.94
CA LYS A 34 29.08 4.13 15.51
C LYS A 34 28.10 4.04 14.36
N ASP A 35 27.52 2.86 14.17
CA ASP A 35 26.47 2.66 13.18
C ASP A 35 25.34 3.67 13.41
N CYS A 36 24.92 4.34 12.33
CA CYS A 36 23.89 5.36 12.39
C CYS A 36 22.54 4.75 12.01
N LEU A 37 21.59 4.70 12.95
CA LEU A 37 20.24 4.21 12.70
C LEU A 37 19.51 5.18 11.75
N LEU A 38 19.23 4.73 10.54
CA LEU A 38 18.51 5.49 9.51
C LEU A 38 17.00 5.43 9.73
N GLY A 39 16.49 4.31 10.23
CA GLY A 39 15.07 4.13 10.48
C GLY A 39 14.68 2.70 10.83
N THR A 40 13.42 2.55 11.21
CA THR A 40 12.84 1.28 11.64
C THR A 40 11.61 0.96 10.82
N VAL A 41 11.44 -0.31 10.48
CA VAL A 41 10.24 -0.86 9.82
C VAL A 41 9.62 -1.87 10.76
N ARG A 42 8.30 -1.78 10.97
CA ARG A 42 7.53 -2.71 11.79
C ARG A 42 6.48 -3.39 10.92
N VAL A 43 6.45 -4.72 10.96
CA VAL A 43 5.55 -5.53 10.14
C VAL A 43 4.73 -6.44 11.06
N PRO A 44 3.41 -6.21 11.22
CA PRO A 44 2.56 -7.07 12.03
C PRO A 44 2.56 -8.51 11.50
N THR A 45 2.83 -9.49 12.37
CA THR A 45 2.87 -10.89 11.95
C THR A 45 1.49 -11.53 11.84
N ARG A 46 0.45 -10.88 12.38
CA ARG A 46 -0.93 -11.40 12.34
C ARG A 46 -1.40 -11.67 10.92
N ASP A 47 -0.94 -10.88 9.96
CA ASP A 47 -1.32 -10.99 8.56
C ASP A 47 -0.80 -12.31 7.92
N LEU A 48 0.19 -12.99 8.53
CA LEU A 48 0.60 -14.36 8.13
C LEU A 48 -0.46 -15.41 8.43
N LEU A 49 -1.32 -15.15 9.43
CA LEU A 49 -2.44 -16.02 9.76
C LEU A 49 -3.61 -15.78 8.80
N ILE A 50 -3.76 -14.54 8.33
CA ILE A 50 -4.88 -14.14 7.47
C ILE A 50 -4.58 -14.49 6.00
N ARG A 51 -3.39 -14.14 5.49
CA ARG A 51 -3.02 -14.27 4.09
C ARG A 51 -2.35 -15.62 3.82
N ARG A 52 -2.94 -16.42 2.93
CA ARG A 52 -2.35 -17.68 2.46
C ARG A 52 -1.06 -17.45 1.67
N SER A 53 -0.93 -16.31 1.01
CA SER A 53 0.26 -15.94 0.22
C SER A 53 1.44 -15.41 1.07
N GLY A 54 1.20 -15.18 2.37
CA GLY A 54 2.12 -14.54 3.30
C GLY A 54 2.12 -13.01 3.21
N LEU A 55 3.15 -12.39 3.79
CA LEU A 55 3.37 -10.95 3.79
C LEU A 55 4.22 -10.56 2.61
N ARG A 56 3.67 -9.76 1.69
CA ARG A 56 4.44 -9.22 0.56
C ARG A 56 4.16 -7.74 0.36
N GLY A 57 5.21 -7.00 -0.01
CA GLY A 57 5.10 -5.62 -0.49
C GLY A 57 5.98 -4.63 0.27
N TRP A 58 5.69 -3.36 0.04
CA TRP A 58 6.45 -2.23 0.56
C TRP A 58 5.95 -1.77 1.92
N TYR A 59 6.89 -1.53 2.83
CA TYR A 59 6.67 -1.02 4.17
C TYR A 59 7.45 0.27 4.39
N PRO A 60 6.86 1.29 5.05
CA PRO A 60 7.54 2.55 5.27
C PRO A 60 8.69 2.39 6.26
N VAL A 61 9.84 2.95 5.92
CA VAL A 61 10.96 3.15 6.86
C VAL A 61 10.66 4.43 7.63
N ILE A 62 10.45 4.29 8.95
CA ILE A 62 10.11 5.40 9.83
C ILE A 62 11.36 5.89 10.55
N LEU A 63 11.53 7.21 10.60
CA LEU A 63 12.62 7.86 11.32
C LEU A 63 12.52 7.54 12.84
N PRO A 64 13.64 7.34 13.55
CA PRO A 64 13.64 7.11 15.00
C PRO A 64 12.98 8.24 15.79
N GLU A 65 12.29 7.91 16.89
CA GLU A 65 11.52 8.86 17.72
C GLU A 65 12.37 10.05 18.24
N ASP A 66 13.62 9.79 18.63
CA ASP A 66 14.56 10.82 19.09
C ASP A 66 14.79 11.91 18.03
N LEU A 67 14.80 11.53 16.75
CA LEU A 67 14.97 12.44 15.63
C LEU A 67 13.64 13.08 15.21
N LEU A 68 12.51 12.39 15.37
CA LEU A 68 11.17 12.93 15.10
C LEU A 68 10.82 14.10 16.01
N ALA A 69 11.10 13.99 17.32
CA ALA A 69 10.84 15.03 18.30
C ALA A 69 11.58 16.34 17.99
N SER A 70 12.77 16.23 17.41
CA SER A 70 13.59 17.38 17.01
C SER A 70 13.07 18.12 15.77
N GLN A 71 12.32 17.45 14.88
CA GLN A 71 11.94 17.97 13.56
C GLN A 71 10.49 18.45 13.44
N ARG A 72 9.63 18.24 14.47
CA ARG A 72 8.17 18.50 14.39
C ARG A 72 7.55 17.97 13.08
N ALA A 73 8.01 16.79 12.66
CA ALA A 73 7.66 16.20 11.37
C ALA A 73 6.22 15.64 11.40
N ASP A 74 5.43 15.92 10.36
CA ASP A 74 4.14 15.26 10.13
C ASP A 74 4.33 13.75 9.84
N VAL A 75 3.27 12.95 9.94
CA VAL A 75 3.29 11.48 9.74
C VAL A 75 3.84 11.09 8.35
N THR A 76 3.68 11.95 7.35
CA THR A 76 4.26 11.73 6.02
C THR A 76 5.76 12.08 5.95
N GLN A 77 6.22 12.99 6.80
CA GLN A 77 7.62 13.43 6.89
C GLN A 77 8.46 12.50 7.75
N SER A 78 7.85 11.72 8.64
CA SER A 78 8.53 10.66 9.38
C SER A 78 8.94 9.49 8.48
N ILE A 79 8.38 9.38 7.28
CA ILE A 79 8.69 8.32 6.32
C ILE A 79 9.89 8.74 5.49
N VAL A 80 11.03 8.08 5.72
CA VAL A 80 12.33 8.40 5.11
C VAL A 80 12.73 7.44 3.99
N GLY A 81 11.93 6.38 3.76
CA GLY A 81 12.17 5.41 2.72
C GLY A 81 11.15 4.30 2.71
N GLY A 82 11.43 3.24 1.94
CA GLY A 82 10.63 2.03 1.92
C GLY A 82 11.50 0.79 1.90
N LEU A 83 11.02 -0.27 2.55
CA LEU A 83 11.61 -1.60 2.51
C LEU A 83 10.60 -2.55 1.87
N GLU A 84 11.02 -3.22 0.80
CA GLU A 84 10.25 -4.31 0.21
C GLU A 84 10.54 -5.60 0.96
N ILE A 85 9.50 -6.24 1.47
CA ILE A 85 9.60 -7.41 2.34
C ILE A 85 8.72 -8.52 1.77
N SER A 86 9.25 -9.75 1.81
CA SER A 86 8.51 -10.98 1.55
C SER A 86 8.76 -11.96 2.69
N VAL A 87 7.72 -12.32 3.44
CA VAL A 87 7.75 -13.30 4.52
C VAL A 87 6.58 -14.25 4.32
N ALA A 88 6.84 -15.55 4.28
CA ALA A 88 5.79 -16.55 4.16
C ALA A 88 6.19 -17.83 4.91
N PHE A 89 5.20 -18.64 5.22
CA PHE A 89 5.46 -20.04 5.59
C PHE A 89 6.13 -20.76 4.43
N VAL A 90 7.05 -21.68 4.76
CA VAL A 90 7.83 -22.41 3.76
C VAL A 90 6.92 -23.31 2.94
N LEU A 91 6.04 -24.05 3.62
CA LEU A 91 4.99 -24.83 2.98
C LEU A 91 3.64 -24.19 3.28
N PRO A 92 2.72 -24.09 2.30
CA PRO A 92 1.38 -23.57 2.55
C PRO A 92 0.72 -24.25 3.76
N ALA A 93 0.77 -25.58 3.81
CA ALA A 93 0.22 -26.43 4.88
C ALA A 93 0.76 -26.11 6.29
N ASP A 94 1.90 -25.42 6.44
CA ASP A 94 2.38 -25.00 7.75
C ASP A 94 1.42 -24.00 8.40
N ARG A 95 0.84 -23.10 7.60
CA ARG A 95 -0.14 -22.12 8.07
C ARG A 95 -1.37 -22.83 8.61
N GLU A 96 -1.93 -23.76 7.85
CA GLU A 96 -3.12 -24.51 8.27
C GLU A 96 -2.84 -25.30 9.54
N ARG A 97 -1.68 -25.96 9.64
CA ARG A 97 -1.28 -26.66 10.87
C ARG A 97 -1.15 -25.74 12.09
N VAL A 98 -0.64 -24.51 11.90
CA VAL A 98 -0.58 -23.51 12.98
C VAL A 98 -1.98 -23.14 13.45
N LEU A 99 -2.91 -22.90 12.52
CA LEU A 99 -4.29 -22.56 12.86
C LEU A 99 -5.02 -23.73 13.54
N GLU A 100 -4.93 -24.93 12.97
CA GLU A 100 -5.52 -26.15 13.55
C GLU A 100 -5.01 -26.39 14.96
N THR A 101 -3.68 -26.36 15.16
CA THR A 101 -3.09 -26.57 16.49
C THR A 101 -3.56 -25.52 17.49
N ALA A 102 -3.71 -24.27 17.03
CA ALA A 102 -4.17 -23.19 17.89
C ALA A 102 -5.64 -23.36 18.31
N THR A 103 -6.50 -23.83 17.39
CA THR A 103 -7.88 -24.22 17.71
C THR A 103 -7.95 -25.37 18.72
N HIS A 104 -7.07 -26.38 18.60
CA HIS A 104 -7.02 -27.49 19.56
C HIS A 104 -6.64 -27.06 20.98
N VAL A 105 -5.90 -25.96 21.15
CA VAL A 105 -5.58 -25.39 22.47
C VAL A 105 -6.58 -24.34 22.94
N GLY A 106 -7.72 -24.21 22.24
CA GLY A 106 -8.81 -23.29 22.61
C GLY A 106 -8.55 -21.84 22.23
N TRP A 107 -7.58 -21.56 21.36
CA TRP A 107 -7.39 -20.24 20.78
C TRP A 107 -8.10 -20.16 19.42
N ASP A 108 -9.02 -19.21 19.27
CA ASP A 108 -9.70 -18.95 18.00
C ASP A 108 -9.29 -17.59 17.43
N TRP A 109 -8.82 -17.61 16.19
CA TRP A 109 -8.47 -16.40 15.45
C TRP A 109 -9.71 -15.77 14.79
N LYS A 110 -10.77 -16.56 14.54
CA LYS A 110 -11.98 -16.17 13.81
C LYS A 110 -12.84 -15.15 14.57
N ASP A 111 -12.76 -15.11 15.90
CA ASP A 111 -13.45 -14.11 16.73
C ASP A 111 -13.03 -12.66 16.44
N THR A 112 -11.86 -12.45 15.81
CA THR A 112 -11.31 -11.10 15.52
C THR A 112 -11.57 -10.64 14.08
N TYR A 113 -11.79 -11.56 13.14
CA TYR A 113 -12.04 -11.27 11.73
C TYR A 113 -13.21 -12.14 11.25
N SER A 114 -14.39 -11.52 11.16
CA SER A 114 -15.69 -12.16 10.91
C SER A 114 -15.67 -13.20 9.79
N GLU A 115 -16.26 -14.36 10.12
CA GLU A 115 -16.87 -15.41 9.28
C GLU A 115 -16.10 -15.80 8.03
N ASP A 116 -15.56 -17.02 8.11
CA ASP A 116 -14.83 -17.76 7.09
C ASP A 116 -15.79 -18.21 5.96
N PRO A 117 -15.88 -17.55 4.79
CA PRO A 117 -16.88 -17.93 3.77
C PRO A 117 -16.48 -19.19 2.99
N TRP A 118 -15.36 -19.81 3.38
CA TRP A 118 -14.97 -21.13 2.88
C TRP A 118 -15.79 -22.25 3.53
N GLU A 119 -16.46 -22.01 4.67
CA GLU A 119 -17.43 -22.98 5.20
C GLU A 119 -18.80 -22.89 4.50
N ASP A 120 -19.18 -21.71 4.00
CA ASP A 120 -20.43 -21.54 3.23
C ASP A 120 -20.30 -21.90 1.74
N SER A 121 -19.08 -22.20 1.28
CA SER A 121 -18.78 -22.47 -0.13
C SER A 121 -19.41 -23.76 -0.67
N GLU A 122 -19.86 -24.68 0.19
CA GLU A 122 -20.67 -25.83 -0.26
C GLU A 122 -22.19 -25.56 -0.23
N SER A 123 -22.64 -24.43 0.34
CA SER A 123 -24.07 -24.09 0.46
C SER A 123 -24.53 -22.90 -0.40
N GLU A 124 -23.62 -22.10 -0.96
CA GLU A 124 -23.96 -20.90 -1.76
C GLU A 124 -23.96 -21.08 -3.29
N GLU A 125 -24.30 -22.27 -3.81
CA GLU A 125 -24.45 -22.50 -5.26
C GLU A 125 -25.62 -21.73 -5.93
N ARG A 126 -26.27 -20.76 -5.26
CA ARG A 126 -27.56 -20.21 -5.72
C ARG A 126 -27.82 -18.71 -5.53
N THR A 127 -26.80 -17.85 -5.35
CA THR A 127 -27.04 -16.40 -5.50
C THR A 127 -26.80 -15.96 -6.95
N PRO A 128 -27.71 -15.19 -7.58
CA PRO A 128 -27.45 -14.62 -8.90
C PRO A 128 -26.18 -13.77 -8.85
N SER A 129 -25.34 -13.89 -9.89
CA SER A 129 -24.10 -13.13 -10.07
C SER A 129 -24.37 -11.64 -9.90
N THR A 130 -24.13 -11.15 -8.68
CA THR A 130 -24.41 -9.77 -8.33
C THR A 130 -23.27 -8.94 -8.90
N SER A 131 -23.61 -8.01 -9.79
CA SER A 131 -22.63 -7.06 -10.31
C SER A 131 -22.21 -6.11 -9.18
N LEU A 132 -20.91 -5.90 -9.03
CA LEU A 132 -20.29 -5.05 -8.03
C LEU A 132 -19.61 -3.88 -8.73
N ARG A 133 -19.89 -2.67 -8.27
CA ARG A 133 -19.24 -1.46 -8.73
C ARG A 133 -18.12 -1.07 -7.78
N VAL A 134 -16.88 -1.19 -8.24
CA VAL A 134 -15.69 -0.66 -7.56
C VAL A 134 -15.48 0.79 -7.97
N THR A 135 -15.44 1.71 -7.01
CA THR A 135 -15.23 3.13 -7.26
C THR A 135 -13.94 3.60 -6.60
N ILE A 136 -13.02 4.13 -7.41
CA ILE A 136 -11.81 4.82 -6.94
C ILE A 136 -12.10 6.32 -6.99
N SER A 137 -12.35 6.89 -5.81
CA SER A 137 -12.75 8.29 -5.63
C SER A 137 -11.55 9.24 -5.78
N THR A 138 -11.80 10.41 -6.40
CA THR A 138 -10.84 11.46 -6.79
C THR A 138 -9.54 11.50 -5.95
N PRO A 139 -8.50 10.76 -6.36
CA PRO A 139 -7.29 10.67 -5.57
C PRO A 139 -6.58 12.02 -5.48
N ARG A 140 -5.89 12.26 -4.36
CA ARG A 140 -5.12 13.47 -4.10
C ARG A 140 -3.68 13.10 -3.84
N LEU A 141 -2.77 13.64 -4.63
CA LEU A 141 -1.36 13.33 -4.58
C LEU A 141 -0.60 14.54 -4.05
N TRP A 142 0.29 14.30 -3.10
CA TRP A 142 1.29 15.26 -2.63
C TRP A 142 2.66 14.80 -3.09
N LEU A 143 3.40 15.71 -3.72
CA LEU A 143 4.78 15.49 -4.14
C LEU A 143 5.64 16.65 -3.65
N PRO A 144 6.89 16.39 -3.23
CA PRO A 144 7.84 17.46 -3.04
C PRO A 144 8.29 18.01 -4.41
N LEU A 145 8.77 19.25 -4.44
CA LEU A 145 9.12 19.95 -5.68
C LEU A 145 10.11 19.14 -6.54
N GLN A 146 11.16 18.58 -5.93
CA GLN A 146 12.20 17.82 -6.63
C GLN A 146 11.67 16.60 -7.39
N SER A 147 10.58 15.99 -6.95
CA SER A 147 9.97 14.85 -7.64
C SER A 147 9.16 15.27 -8.88
N MET A 148 8.84 16.56 -9.00
CA MET A 148 8.07 17.11 -10.12
C MET A 148 8.95 17.73 -11.22
N LEU A 149 10.16 18.17 -10.87
CA LEU A 149 11.09 18.85 -11.79
C LEU A 149 11.67 17.90 -12.85
N LEU A 150 11.87 18.40 -14.06
CA LEU A 150 12.67 17.70 -15.07
C LEU A 150 14.15 17.77 -14.69
N ALA A 151 14.95 16.83 -15.21
CA ALA A 151 16.37 16.81 -14.94
C ALA A 151 17.03 18.13 -15.40
N GLY A 152 17.71 18.81 -14.50
CA GLY A 152 18.38 20.09 -14.76
C GLY A 152 17.49 21.34 -14.68
N GLU A 153 16.17 21.20 -14.45
CA GLU A 153 15.29 22.35 -14.24
C GLU A 153 15.20 22.72 -12.76
N ALA A 154 15.24 24.03 -12.45
CA ALA A 154 15.04 24.56 -11.11
C ALA A 154 13.56 24.94 -10.82
N HIS A 155 12.74 25.01 -11.87
CA HIS A 155 11.35 25.46 -11.79
C HIS A 155 10.42 24.49 -12.50
N LEU A 156 9.17 24.43 -12.05
CA LEU A 156 8.17 23.55 -12.63
C LEU A 156 7.78 24.03 -14.04
N ASN A 157 8.04 23.19 -15.03
CA ASN A 157 7.61 23.45 -16.41
C ASN A 157 6.09 23.31 -16.58
N LYS A 158 5.47 24.26 -17.30
CA LYS A 158 4.02 24.33 -17.54
C LYS A 158 3.47 23.12 -18.33
N SER A 159 4.36 22.39 -19.02
CA SER A 159 4.05 21.19 -19.81
C SER A 159 4.20 19.89 -19.02
N VAL A 160 4.44 19.95 -17.71
CA VAL A 160 4.49 18.79 -16.84
C VAL A 160 3.10 18.45 -16.32
N TYR A 161 2.73 17.18 -16.48
CA TYR A 161 1.47 16.62 -16.03
C TYR A 161 1.70 15.32 -15.26
N PHE A 162 0.70 14.90 -14.50
CA PHE A 162 0.70 13.66 -13.75
C PHE A 162 -0.55 12.86 -14.07
N TYR A 163 -0.42 11.53 -14.03
CA TYR A 163 -1.53 10.60 -14.07
C TYR A 163 -1.28 9.41 -13.15
N LEU A 164 -2.36 8.74 -12.79
CA LEU A 164 -2.33 7.45 -12.13
C LEU A 164 -2.52 6.34 -13.16
N ARG A 165 -1.81 5.23 -12.97
CA ARG A 165 -2.02 3.98 -13.70
C ARG A 165 -2.17 2.84 -12.71
N TYR A 166 -3.13 1.97 -12.92
CA TYR A 166 -3.36 0.79 -12.09
C TYR A 166 -4.10 -0.29 -12.87
N LYS A 167 -3.99 -1.53 -12.38
CA LYS A 167 -4.73 -2.69 -12.89
C LYS A 167 -5.57 -3.25 -11.74
N LEU A 168 -6.88 -3.32 -11.94
CA LEU A 168 -7.80 -3.86 -10.95
C LEU A 168 -8.24 -5.26 -11.38
N TYR A 169 -7.92 -6.27 -10.58
CA TYR A 169 -8.32 -7.66 -10.83
C TYR A 169 -7.95 -8.14 -12.26
N ASP A 170 -8.92 -8.67 -13.00
CA ASP A 170 -8.80 -9.20 -14.36
C ASP A 170 -8.94 -8.13 -15.46
N GLN A 171 -9.18 -6.87 -15.09
CA GLN A 171 -9.37 -5.78 -16.05
C GLN A 171 -8.03 -5.34 -16.66
N GLU A 172 -8.10 -4.71 -17.82
CA GLU A 172 -6.92 -4.06 -18.42
C GLU A 172 -6.42 -2.90 -17.55
N ALA A 173 -5.12 -2.61 -17.66
CA ALA A 173 -4.54 -1.49 -16.94
C ALA A 173 -5.14 -0.17 -17.46
N THR A 174 -5.67 0.64 -16.55
CA THR A 174 -6.30 1.92 -16.87
C THR A 174 -5.48 3.08 -16.33
N TRP A 175 -5.71 4.28 -16.87
CA TRP A 175 -5.06 5.49 -16.40
C TRP A 175 -6.04 6.67 -16.27
N SER A 176 -5.71 7.59 -15.35
CA SER A 176 -6.47 8.82 -15.17
C SER A 176 -6.13 9.86 -16.24
N SER A 177 -7.04 10.82 -16.47
CA SER A 177 -6.74 12.04 -17.23
C SER A 177 -5.50 12.78 -16.70
N LEU A 178 -4.72 13.41 -17.58
CA LEU A 178 -3.56 14.20 -17.19
C LEU A 178 -3.96 15.40 -16.32
N ARG A 179 -3.22 15.62 -15.23
CA ARG A 179 -3.45 16.74 -14.32
C ARG A 179 -2.16 17.50 -14.04
N ARG A 180 -2.27 18.83 -14.08
CA ARG A 180 -1.18 19.69 -13.65
C ARG A 180 -1.12 19.75 -12.12
N PRO A 181 0.08 19.79 -11.54
CA PRO A 181 0.23 20.06 -10.12
C PRO A 181 -0.13 21.52 -9.84
N LYS A 182 -0.61 21.77 -8.63
CA LYS A 182 -0.74 23.09 -8.04
C LYS A 182 0.29 23.20 -6.93
N LEU A 183 1.18 24.19 -7.01
CA LEU A 183 2.12 24.46 -5.92
C LEU A 183 1.36 24.98 -4.71
N THR A 184 1.75 24.53 -3.52
CA THR A 184 1.22 25.03 -2.25
C THR A 184 2.01 26.25 -1.79
N GLU A 185 1.42 27.10 -0.95
CA GLU A 185 2.07 28.30 -0.39
C GLU A 185 3.43 27.93 0.23
N GLY A 186 4.51 28.55 -0.27
CA GLY A 186 5.90 28.23 0.09
C GLY A 186 6.69 27.41 -0.93
N ASP A 187 6.11 27.06 -2.09
CA ASP A 187 6.74 26.48 -3.30
C ASP A 187 7.55 25.17 -3.13
N THR A 188 7.64 24.59 -1.94
CA THR A 188 8.41 23.35 -1.69
C THR A 188 7.64 22.07 -2.02
N ARG A 189 6.31 22.14 -2.15
CA ARG A 189 5.43 20.99 -2.40
C ARG A 189 4.38 21.32 -3.45
N GLY A 190 3.92 20.29 -4.14
CA GLY A 190 2.83 20.35 -5.10
C GLY A 190 1.73 19.34 -4.77
N MET A 191 0.50 19.73 -5.11
CA MET A 191 -0.67 18.88 -5.00
C MET A 191 -1.26 18.63 -6.39
N VAL A 192 -1.55 17.37 -6.71
CA VAL A 192 -2.30 16.98 -7.89
C VAL A 192 -3.64 16.40 -7.45
N ILE A 193 -4.73 16.90 -8.03
CA ILE A 193 -6.08 16.37 -7.79
C ILE A 193 -6.55 15.68 -9.07
N PHE A 194 -6.67 14.36 -9.01
CA PHE A 194 -7.19 13.55 -10.11
C PHE A 194 -8.72 13.63 -10.10
N LYS A 195 -9.26 14.46 -11.01
CA LYS A 195 -10.71 14.63 -11.13
C LYS A 195 -11.36 13.43 -11.80
N LYS A 196 -12.67 13.27 -11.53
CA LYS A 196 -13.56 12.17 -11.94
C LYS A 196 -13.19 10.85 -11.26
N PRO A 197 -14.11 10.26 -10.47
CA PRO A 197 -13.89 8.93 -9.92
C PRO A 197 -13.84 7.91 -11.08
N ASN A 198 -12.97 6.91 -10.96
CA ASN A 198 -13.05 5.75 -11.86
C ASN A 198 -14.03 4.74 -11.28
N ARG A 199 -14.85 4.15 -12.14
CA ARG A 199 -15.87 3.16 -11.79
C ARG A 199 -15.67 1.96 -12.68
N THR A 200 -15.57 0.80 -12.04
CA THR A 200 -15.37 -0.49 -12.71
C THR A 200 -16.42 -1.44 -12.20
N ASP A 201 -17.22 -1.98 -13.10
CA ASP A 201 -18.24 -2.98 -12.78
C ASP A 201 -17.61 -4.38 -12.95
N LEU A 202 -17.64 -5.18 -11.89
CA LEU A 202 -17.05 -6.51 -11.79
C LEU A 202 -18.14 -7.50 -11.37
N GLN A 203 -18.03 -8.75 -11.82
CA GLN A 203 -18.92 -9.80 -11.32
C GLN A 203 -18.44 -10.33 -9.97
N SER A 204 -19.35 -10.41 -9.00
CA SER A 204 -19.06 -11.07 -7.73
C SER A 204 -18.70 -12.54 -8.00
N SER A 205 -17.52 -12.96 -7.55
CA SER A 205 -17.03 -14.33 -7.67
C SER A 205 -16.10 -14.67 -6.50
N PRO A 206 -15.94 -15.96 -6.15
CA PRO A 206 -14.97 -16.37 -5.13
C PRO A 206 -13.54 -15.88 -5.44
N THR A 207 -13.15 -15.88 -6.72
CA THR A 207 -11.84 -15.40 -7.18
C THR A 207 -11.66 -13.91 -6.95
N LEU A 208 -12.71 -13.09 -7.16
CA LEU A 208 -12.67 -11.66 -6.86
C LEU A 208 -12.55 -11.40 -5.35
N LEU A 209 -13.28 -12.15 -4.53
CA LEU A 209 -13.17 -12.04 -3.07
C LEU A 209 -11.79 -12.45 -2.56
N TRP A 210 -11.23 -13.52 -3.13
CA TRP A 210 -9.85 -13.93 -2.86
C TRP A 210 -8.85 -12.84 -3.23
N TYR A 211 -9.00 -12.24 -4.43
CA TYR A 211 -8.17 -11.12 -4.88
C TYR A 211 -8.21 -9.96 -3.88
N PHE A 212 -9.40 -9.57 -3.40
CA PHE A 212 -9.50 -8.51 -2.39
C PHE A 212 -8.80 -8.88 -1.07
N ARG A 213 -8.83 -10.13 -0.63
CA ARG A 213 -8.19 -10.55 0.64
C ARG A 213 -6.67 -10.58 0.57
N GLU A 214 -6.14 -11.11 -0.53
CA GLU A 214 -4.71 -11.44 -0.63
C GLU A 214 -3.90 -10.30 -1.24
N GLU A 215 -4.46 -9.59 -2.21
CA GLU A 215 -3.71 -8.63 -3.02
C GLU A 215 -3.76 -7.20 -2.46
N LYS A 216 -2.74 -6.42 -2.84
CA LYS A 216 -2.70 -4.98 -2.65
C LYS A 216 -2.81 -4.31 -4.00
N LEU A 217 -3.68 -3.31 -4.14
CA LEU A 217 -3.76 -2.54 -5.37
C LEU A 217 -2.55 -1.61 -5.48
N GLU A 218 -1.73 -1.82 -6.51
CA GLU A 218 -0.66 -0.90 -6.89
C GLU A 218 -1.23 0.27 -7.70
N LEU A 219 -1.07 1.48 -7.19
CA LEU A 219 -1.34 2.72 -7.91
C LEU A 219 -0.04 3.42 -8.27
N GLN A 220 0.29 3.38 -9.55
CA GLN A 220 1.49 3.98 -10.10
C GLN A 220 1.26 5.46 -10.39
N VAL A 221 2.14 6.32 -9.90
CA VAL A 221 2.15 7.76 -10.17
C VAL A 221 3.18 8.04 -11.25
N TRP A 222 2.71 8.51 -12.40
CA TRP A 222 3.55 8.83 -13.55
C TRP A 222 3.60 10.33 -13.79
N ARG A 223 4.78 10.81 -14.18
CA ARG A 223 4.98 12.14 -14.74
C ARG A 223 5.01 12.03 -16.26
N ALA A 224 4.19 12.85 -16.91
CA ALA A 224 4.13 13.01 -18.35
C ALA A 224 4.62 14.40 -18.77
N TYR A 225 5.12 14.47 -20.00
CA TYR A 225 5.43 15.72 -20.68
C TYR A 225 4.55 15.89 -21.92
N GLY A 226 4.00 17.10 -22.12
CA GLY A 226 3.14 17.41 -23.25
C GLY A 226 1.68 17.57 -22.87
N LYS A 227 0.77 17.60 -23.85
CA LYS A 227 -0.66 17.89 -23.62
C LYS A 227 -1.46 16.62 -23.31
N ASP A 228 -2.62 16.83 -22.70
CA ASP A 228 -3.67 15.81 -22.57
C ASP A 228 -4.12 15.45 -24.00
N GLY A 229 -3.94 14.18 -24.35
CA GLY A 229 -4.25 13.63 -25.66
C GLY A 229 -4.69 12.18 -25.48
N ASP A 230 -5.43 11.65 -26.45
CA ASP A 230 -6.07 10.34 -26.39
C ASP A 230 -5.10 9.16 -26.62
N ALA A 231 -3.79 9.42 -26.44
CA ALA A 231 -2.77 8.41 -26.60
C ALA A 231 -2.79 7.44 -25.43
N GLU A 232 -2.60 6.15 -25.74
CA GLU A 232 -2.36 5.12 -24.76
C GLU A 232 -1.08 5.42 -23.96
N ARG A 233 -1.11 5.15 -22.65
CA ARG A 233 -0.02 5.46 -21.71
C ARG A 233 0.38 4.23 -20.91
N PRO A 234 1.67 4.08 -20.54
CA PRO A 234 2.73 5.10 -20.56
C PRO A 234 3.41 5.29 -21.92
N LEU A 235 3.84 6.53 -22.19
CA LEU A 235 4.74 6.85 -23.32
C LEU A 235 6.21 6.71 -22.90
N ASP A 236 7.13 6.59 -23.87
CA ASP A 236 8.58 6.50 -23.61
C ASP A 236 9.16 7.72 -22.87
N THR A 237 8.50 8.88 -23.02
CA THR A 237 8.85 10.12 -22.34
C THR A 237 8.31 10.18 -20.91
N ASP A 238 7.33 9.34 -20.57
CA ASP A 238 6.74 9.29 -19.25
C ASP A 238 7.70 8.62 -18.27
N ARG A 239 7.70 9.11 -17.03
CA ARG A 239 8.58 8.61 -15.97
C ARG A 239 7.77 8.27 -14.73
N LEU A 240 7.93 7.03 -14.25
CA LEU A 240 7.38 6.58 -12.98
C LEU A 240 8.02 7.38 -11.84
N ILE A 241 7.20 8.03 -11.02
CA ILE A 241 7.65 8.71 -9.81
C ILE A 241 7.72 7.73 -8.64
N GLY A 242 6.66 6.94 -8.48
CA GLY A 242 6.55 5.86 -7.50
C GLY A 242 5.16 5.27 -7.44
N SER A 243 4.98 4.25 -6.61
CA SER A 243 3.74 3.50 -6.47
C SER A 243 3.24 3.53 -5.03
N ALA A 244 1.94 3.71 -4.85
CA ALA A 244 1.25 3.45 -3.59
C ALA A 244 0.66 2.05 -3.60
N TYR A 245 0.67 1.36 -2.46
CA TYR A 245 0.10 0.02 -2.31
C TYR A 245 -1.05 0.08 -1.30
N VAL A 246 -2.26 -0.26 -1.75
CA VAL A 246 -3.48 -0.18 -0.95
C VAL A 246 -3.96 -1.59 -0.64
N ASP A 247 -4.07 -1.91 0.65
CA ASP A 247 -4.63 -3.19 1.09
C ASP A 247 -6.13 -3.26 0.78
N LEU A 248 -6.54 -4.28 0.03
CA LEU A 248 -7.92 -4.47 -0.41
C LEU A 248 -8.73 -5.33 0.54
N ALA A 249 -8.10 -5.95 1.56
CA ALA A 249 -8.78 -6.91 2.43
C ALA A 249 -10.09 -6.40 3.06
N PRO A 250 -10.22 -5.12 3.47
CA PRO A 250 -11.48 -4.59 4.01
C PRO A 250 -12.65 -4.56 2.99
N LEU A 251 -12.36 -4.70 1.69
CA LEU A 251 -13.40 -4.80 0.64
C LEU A 251 -13.98 -6.21 0.53
N ALA A 252 -13.31 -7.22 1.09
CA ALA A 252 -13.77 -8.61 1.08
C ALA A 252 -14.64 -8.98 2.29
N GLU A 253 -14.77 -8.08 3.28
CA GLU A 253 -15.55 -8.32 4.49
C GLU A 253 -17.04 -8.53 4.15
N SER A 254 -17.67 -9.52 4.80
CA SER A 254 -19.09 -9.88 4.64
C SER A 254 -20.03 -8.95 5.41
N SER A 255 -19.50 -8.07 6.27
CA SER A 255 -20.31 -7.24 7.16
C SER A 255 -21.28 -6.33 6.38
N ARG A 256 -22.47 -6.07 6.96
CA ARG A 256 -23.48 -5.13 6.41
C ARG A 256 -22.99 -3.67 6.31
N LYS A 257 -21.76 -3.37 6.73
CA LYS A 257 -21.17 -2.03 6.66
C LYS A 257 -20.66 -1.75 5.24
N LYS A 258 -20.45 -0.46 4.93
CA LYS A 258 -19.91 -0.03 3.64
C LYS A 258 -18.50 -0.62 3.44
N LYS A 259 -18.32 -1.43 2.40
CA LYS A 259 -17.04 -2.01 1.97
C LYS A 259 -16.15 -0.92 1.38
N THR A 260 -15.34 -0.27 2.22
CA THR A 260 -14.52 0.87 1.83
C THR A 260 -13.12 0.81 2.41
N VAL A 261 -12.14 1.28 1.64
CA VAL A 261 -10.75 1.48 2.07
C VAL A 261 -10.41 2.94 1.83
N SER A 262 -9.92 3.64 2.84
CA SER A 262 -9.55 5.05 2.74
C SER A 262 -8.33 5.35 3.58
N GLY A 263 -7.41 6.13 3.01
CA GLY A 263 -6.19 6.48 3.73
C GLY A 263 -5.26 7.38 2.91
N VAL A 264 -4.14 7.73 3.52
CA VAL A 264 -3.00 8.40 2.90
C VAL A 264 -1.89 7.37 2.83
N PHE A 265 -1.44 7.04 1.62
CA PHE A 265 -0.48 5.98 1.37
C PHE A 265 0.83 6.60 0.86
N PRO A 266 1.98 6.31 1.48
CA PRO A 266 3.27 6.77 0.98
C PRO A 266 3.57 6.19 -0.41
N LEU A 267 4.32 6.92 -1.21
CA LEU A 267 4.86 6.41 -2.47
C LEU A 267 6.19 5.71 -2.26
N PHE A 268 6.38 4.60 -2.97
CA PHE A 268 7.62 3.86 -2.99
C PHE A 268 8.15 3.71 -4.41
N ARG A 269 9.47 3.71 -4.57
CA ARG A 269 10.13 3.39 -5.82
C ARG A 269 11.50 2.83 -5.53
N ARG A 270 11.81 1.69 -6.15
CA ARG A 270 13.15 1.11 -6.10
C ARG A 270 14.18 2.11 -6.64
N ASN A 271 15.27 2.29 -5.89
CA ASN A 271 16.38 3.21 -6.21
C ASN A 271 16.00 4.71 -6.26
N ALA A 272 14.84 5.11 -5.74
CA ALA A 272 14.59 6.54 -5.53
C ALA A 272 15.45 7.03 -4.36
N ALA A 273 16.18 8.14 -4.57
CA ALA A 273 17.06 8.69 -3.54
C ALA A 273 16.27 9.23 -2.33
N ASN A 274 15.18 9.97 -2.57
CA ASN A 274 14.25 10.44 -1.56
C ASN A 274 12.96 10.93 -2.22
N LEU A 275 11.80 10.43 -1.79
CA LEU A 275 10.48 10.91 -2.25
C LEU A 275 9.87 11.97 -1.34
N GLY A 276 10.57 12.40 -0.29
CA GLY A 276 10.28 13.59 0.51
C GLY A 276 8.90 13.62 1.17
N GLY A 277 8.39 12.46 1.60
CA GLY A 277 7.04 12.32 2.13
C GLY A 277 5.94 12.38 1.06
N ALA A 278 6.26 12.07 -0.19
CA ALA A 278 5.27 11.90 -1.24
C ALA A 278 4.22 10.86 -0.84
N ALA A 279 2.95 11.21 -1.03
CA ALA A 279 1.85 10.36 -0.62
C ALA A 279 0.62 10.54 -1.52
N LEU A 280 -0.18 9.48 -1.60
CA LEU A 280 -1.44 9.44 -2.33
C LEU A 280 -2.59 9.19 -1.35
N ARG A 281 -3.52 10.13 -1.24
CA ARG A 281 -4.81 9.90 -0.60
C ARG A 281 -5.77 9.29 -1.59
N ILE A 282 -6.34 8.15 -1.21
CA ILE A 282 -7.28 7.40 -2.01
C ILE A 282 -8.44 6.92 -1.15
N HIS A 283 -9.59 6.78 -1.79
CA HIS A 283 -10.78 6.17 -1.22
C HIS A 283 -11.34 5.20 -2.26
N ILE A 284 -11.41 3.92 -1.90
CA ILE A 284 -11.95 2.84 -2.72
C ILE A 284 -13.23 2.36 -2.05
N ALA A 285 -14.30 2.17 -2.82
CA ALA A 285 -15.56 1.63 -2.33
C ALA A 285 -16.08 0.54 -3.26
N VAL A 286 -16.68 -0.49 -2.67
CA VAL A 286 -17.44 -1.50 -3.39
C VAL A 286 -18.92 -1.34 -3.03
N THR A 287 -19.75 -1.17 -4.05
CA THR A 287 -21.21 -1.10 -3.91
C THR A 287 -21.86 -2.09 -4.87
N PRO A 288 -23.06 -2.62 -4.60
CA PRO A 288 -23.83 -3.30 -5.62
C PRO A 288 -23.98 -2.39 -6.84
N ALA A 289 -23.70 -2.90 -8.04
CA ALA A 289 -24.06 -2.20 -9.25
C ALA A 289 -25.59 -2.26 -9.33
N GLY A 290 -26.24 -1.09 -9.36
CA GLY A 290 -27.68 -1.02 -9.58
C GLY A 290 -28.05 -1.65 -10.94
N PRO A 291 -29.33 -2.03 -11.12
CA PRO A 291 -29.85 -2.43 -12.44
C PRO A 291 -29.65 -1.33 -13.49
#